data_AF-A0A1T5B5E6-F1
#
_entry.id   AF-A0A1T5B5E6-F1
#
_cell.length_a   1.000
_cell.length_b   1.000
_cell.length_c   1.000
_cell.angle_alpha   90.00
_cell.angle_beta   90.00
_cell.angle_gamma   90.00
#
_symmetry.space_group_name_H-M   'P 1'
#
loop_
_entity.id
_entity.type
_entity.pdbx_description
1 polymer ?
#
loop_
_entity_poly.entity_id
_entity_poly.type
_entity_poly.pdbx_seq_one_letter_code
_entity_poly.pdbx_strand_id
1 'polypeptide(L)'
;MGKDRAALKYPELMIISLVIMALLSFFTGIQTNKGYWSLFRWEFESLAYMSDLEGSILVRTVILSLLVILSHIGVLSLILLTKYRYFEHLLFFLPLAYMTFFALLMPVAVLLLIPFMLTWAVAIGIVAIKVK
;
A
#
# COMPACT_ATOMS: atom_id res chain seq x y z
N MET A 1 17.36 -30.88 -19.44
CA MET A 1 16.43 -29.99 -18.72
C MET A 1 16.95 -28.56 -18.82
N GLY A 2 16.50 -27.82 -19.84
CA GLY A 2 16.83 -26.41 -19.97
C GLY A 2 16.24 -25.66 -18.79
N LYS A 3 17.09 -24.99 -18.02
CA LYS A 3 16.66 -23.99 -17.04
C LYS A 3 16.17 -22.79 -17.84
N ASP A 4 14.93 -22.83 -18.30
CA ASP A 4 14.20 -21.64 -18.72
C ASP A 4 14.05 -20.77 -17.48
N ARG A 5 15.08 -19.97 -17.20
CA ARG A 5 14.94 -18.83 -16.30
C ARG A 5 13.88 -17.99 -16.96
N ALA A 6 12.64 -18.06 -16.47
CA ALA A 6 11.54 -17.22 -16.91
C ALA A 6 12.04 -15.77 -16.82
N ALA A 7 12.50 -15.25 -17.96
CA ALA A 7 13.25 -14.03 -18.04
C ALA A 7 12.39 -12.92 -17.45
N LEU A 8 12.99 -12.12 -16.56
CA LEU A 8 12.27 -10.98 -16.00
C LEU A 8 11.86 -10.08 -17.17
N LYS A 9 10.55 -9.81 -17.27
CA LYS A 9 10.03 -8.87 -18.29
C LYS A 9 10.58 -7.45 -18.03
N TYR A 10 10.96 -7.12 -16.80
CA TYR A 10 11.36 -5.78 -16.38
C TYR A 10 12.80 -5.75 -15.82
N PRO A 11 13.48 -4.59 -15.89
CA PRO A 11 14.82 -4.42 -15.31
C PRO A 11 14.79 -4.61 -13.79
N GLU A 12 15.95 -4.89 -13.19
CA GLU A 12 16.12 -5.08 -11.74
C GLU A 12 15.60 -3.87 -10.94
N LEU A 13 15.74 -2.66 -11.49
CA LEU A 13 15.24 -1.42 -10.91
C LEU A 13 13.72 -1.45 -10.66
N MET A 14 12.94 -2.15 -11.49
CA MET A 14 11.50 -2.33 -11.27
C MET A 14 11.25 -3.11 -9.99
N ILE A 15 11.94 -4.25 -9.83
CA ILE A 15 11.78 -5.11 -8.66
C ILE A 15 12.16 -4.36 -7.39
N ILE A 16 13.28 -3.62 -7.42
CA ILE A 16 13.71 -2.77 -6.30
C ILE A 16 12.62 -1.75 -5.96
N SER A 17 12.07 -1.06 -6.95
CA SER A 17 11.01 -0.06 -6.74
C SER A 17 9.75 -0.68 -6.11
N LEU A 18 9.35 -1.87 -6.56
CA LEU A 18 8.20 -2.60 -6.01
C LEU A 18 8.44 -3.07 -4.58
N VAL A 19 9.66 -3.53 -4.25
CA VAL A 19 10.03 -3.93 -2.89
C VAL A 19 10.00 -2.72 -1.95
N ILE A 20 10.56 -1.57 -2.37
CA ILE A 20 10.50 -0.34 -1.57
C ILE A 20 9.05 0.10 -1.37
N MET A 21 8.24 0.09 -2.44
CA MET A 21 6.82 0.44 -2.37
C MET A 21 6.05 -0.48 -1.41
N ALA A 22 6.33 -1.78 -1.43
CA ALA A 22 5.81 -2.76 -0.48
C ALA A 22 6.21 -2.42 0.97
N LEU A 23 7.48 -2.16 1.23
CA LEU A 23 7.96 -1.77 2.57
C LEU A 23 7.32 -0.48 3.07
N LEU A 24 7.18 0.52 2.19
CA LEU A 24 6.54 1.79 2.52
C LEU A 24 5.05 1.62 2.83
N SER A 25 4.38 0.66 2.19
CA SER A 25 2.98 0.35 2.51
C SER A 25 2.78 -0.30 3.89
N PHE A 26 3.84 -0.83 4.52
CA PHE A 26 3.81 -1.26 5.93
C PHE A 26 4.09 -0.11 6.90
N PHE A 27 4.91 0.86 6.48
CA PHE A 27 5.37 1.95 7.35
C PHE A 27 4.24 2.88 7.80
N THR A 28 3.12 2.91 7.08
CA THR A 28 1.93 3.67 7.46
C THR A 28 1.18 3.09 8.67
N GLY A 29 1.51 1.87 9.12
CA GLY A 29 0.88 1.18 10.26
C GLY A 29 1.78 0.98 11.47
N ILE A 30 2.92 1.70 11.56
CA ILE A 30 3.84 1.62 12.71
C ILE A 30 3.60 2.82 13.63
N GLN A 31 3.18 2.57 14.87
CA GLN A 31 3.05 3.58 15.92
C GLN A 31 4.40 4.26 16.18
N THR A 32 4.50 5.53 15.81
CA THR A 32 5.69 6.34 16.07
C THR A 32 5.41 7.24 17.28
N ASN A 33 5.96 6.85 18.44
CA ASN A 33 6.08 7.58 19.72
C ASN A 33 4.89 7.66 20.71
N LYS A 34 5.21 7.35 21.97
CA LYS A 34 4.36 7.40 23.19
C LYS A 34 4.72 8.58 24.13
N GLY A 35 5.01 9.79 23.62
CA GLY A 35 5.48 10.90 24.46
C GLY A 35 4.83 12.25 24.17
N TYR A 36 4.05 12.76 25.14
CA TYR A 36 3.59 14.13 25.51
C TYR A 36 3.30 15.24 24.46
N TRP A 37 3.52 15.05 23.15
CA TRP A 37 3.06 15.92 22.05
C TRP A 37 2.03 15.18 21.20
N SER A 38 0.88 14.90 21.82
CA SER A 38 -0.14 13.95 21.33
C SER A 38 -0.94 14.48 20.13
N LEU A 39 -0.45 14.19 18.91
CA LEU A 39 -1.24 14.04 17.68
C LEU A 39 -1.70 12.58 17.47
N PHE A 40 -1.32 11.69 18.39
CA PHE A 40 -1.60 10.26 18.39
C PHE A 40 -2.42 9.89 19.63
N ARG A 41 -3.74 9.74 19.43
CA ARG A 41 -4.58 8.90 20.29
C ARG A 41 -4.82 7.58 19.56
N TRP A 42 -4.07 6.59 20.04
CA TRP A 42 -4.19 5.13 19.91
C TRP A 42 -4.91 4.51 18.71
N GLU A 43 -4.11 3.74 17.97
CA GLU A 43 -4.51 2.70 17.02
C GLU A 43 -5.32 1.54 17.66
N PHE A 44 -5.47 1.52 19.00
CA PHE A 44 -6.31 0.57 19.75
C PHE A 44 -7.17 1.21 20.86
N GLU A 45 -7.18 2.55 21.07
CA GLU A 45 -8.29 3.16 21.81
C GLU A 45 -9.51 3.10 20.95
N SER A 46 -9.43 3.09 19.61
CA SER A 46 -10.63 2.86 18.81
C SER A 46 -11.28 1.53 19.16
N LEU A 47 -10.53 0.45 19.47
CA LEU A 47 -11.10 -0.81 19.95
C LEU A 47 -11.64 -0.75 21.38
N ALA A 48 -11.09 0.10 22.25
CA ALA A 48 -11.59 0.35 23.60
C ALA A 48 -12.69 1.44 23.69
N TYR A 49 -12.81 2.31 22.68
CA TYR A 49 -13.89 3.27 22.41
C TYR A 49 -14.94 2.67 21.48
N MET A 50 -14.67 1.51 20.85
CA MET A 50 -15.65 0.74 20.08
C MET A 50 -16.73 0.14 20.98
N SER A 51 -16.49 0.07 22.30
CA SER A 51 -17.56 -0.17 23.26
C SER A 51 -18.55 1.01 23.37
N ASP A 52 -18.12 2.22 23.00
CA ASP A 52 -18.88 3.47 23.14
C ASP A 52 -19.27 4.09 21.79
N LEU A 53 -18.81 3.52 20.66
CA LEU A 53 -19.18 3.94 19.31
C LEU A 53 -20.50 3.28 18.91
N GLU A 54 -21.46 4.10 18.47
CA GLU A 54 -22.68 3.60 17.84
C GLU A 54 -22.32 2.64 16.69
N GLY A 55 -23.04 1.52 16.60
CA GLY A 55 -22.65 0.36 15.77
C GLY A 55 -22.34 0.67 14.29
N SER A 56 -22.84 1.79 13.75
CA SER A 56 -22.54 2.23 12.38
C SER A 56 -21.08 2.64 12.16
N ILE A 57 -20.44 3.28 13.14
CA ILE A 57 -19.04 3.76 13.02
C ILE A 57 -18.06 2.59 13.15
N LEU A 58 -18.35 1.67 14.07
CA LEU A 58 -17.59 0.43 14.24
C LEU A 58 -17.58 -0.39 12.96
N VAL A 59 -18.75 -0.65 12.37
CA VAL A 59 -18.88 -1.43 11.13
C VAL A 59 -18.12 -0.77 9.97
N ARG A 60 -18.27 0.55 9.79
CA ARG A 60 -17.53 1.30 8.75
C ARG A 60 -16.01 1.15 8.93
N THR A 61 -15.52 1.29 10.15
CA THR A 61 -14.08 1.22 10.45
C THR A 61 -13.55 -0.18 10.17
N VAL A 62 -14.26 -1.23 10.60
CA VAL A 62 -13.86 -2.62 10.33
C VAL A 62 -13.80 -2.89 8.83
N ILE A 63 -14.82 -2.48 8.06
CA ILE A 63 -14.86 -2.67 6.61
C ILE A 63 -13.68 -1.95 5.93
N LEU A 64 -13.43 -0.68 6.28
CA LEU A 64 -12.33 0.08 5.69
C LEU A 64 -10.96 -0.53 6.04
N SER A 65 -10.77 -0.98 7.29
CA SER A 65 -9.54 -1.69 7.69
C SER A 65 -9.31 -2.95 6.87
N LEU A 66 -10.35 -3.76 6.65
CA LEU A 66 -10.26 -4.95 5.79
C LEU A 66 -9.91 -4.60 4.34
N LEU A 67 -10.49 -3.53 3.79
CA LEU A 67 -10.18 -3.05 2.45
C LEU A 67 -8.72 -2.56 2.33
N VAL A 68 -8.22 -1.86 3.35
CA VAL A 68 -6.80 -1.45 3.41
C VAL A 68 -5.89 -2.68 3.45
N ILE A 69 -6.17 -3.67 4.30
CA ILE A 69 -5.39 -4.92 4.36
C ILE A 69 -5.40 -5.64 3.00
N LEU A 70 -6.56 -5.76 2.36
CA LEU A 70 -6.68 -6.42 1.06
C LEU A 70 -5.90 -5.69 -0.03
N SER A 71 -6.00 -4.35 -0.07
CA SER A 71 -5.25 -3.54 -1.02
C SER A 71 -3.74 -3.61 -0.80
N HIS A 72 -3.30 -3.70 0.47
CA HIS A 72 -1.91 -3.89 0.84
C HIS A 72 -1.37 -5.25 0.33
N ILE A 73 -2.13 -6.34 0.51
CA ILE A 73 -1.80 -7.64 -0.09
C ILE A 73 -1.69 -7.52 -1.62
N GLY A 74 -2.57 -6.74 -2.24
CA GLY A 74 -2.49 -6.38 -3.65
C GLY A 74 -1.15 -5.74 -4.02
N VAL A 75 -0.73 -4.70 -3.30
CA VAL A 75 0.57 -4.04 -3.51
C VAL A 75 1.73 -5.04 -3.38
N LEU A 76 1.73 -5.90 -2.36
CA LEU A 76 2.76 -6.93 -2.17
C LEU A 76 2.82 -7.91 -3.33
N SER A 77 1.66 -8.30 -3.86
CA SER A 77 1.58 -9.24 -4.98
C SER A 77 2.24 -8.71 -6.26
N LEU A 78 2.38 -7.39 -6.43
CA LEU A 78 3.00 -6.80 -7.62
C LEU A 78 4.43 -7.29 -7.88
N ILE A 79 5.18 -7.61 -6.81
CA ILE A 79 6.55 -8.14 -6.91
C ILE A 79 6.56 -9.45 -7.73
N LEU A 80 5.57 -10.31 -7.49
CA LEU A 80 5.43 -11.59 -8.18
C LEU A 80 4.76 -11.46 -9.54
N LEU A 81 3.94 -10.42 -9.71
CA LEU A 81 3.12 -10.25 -10.91
C LEU A 81 3.85 -9.58 -12.09
N THR A 82 5.12 -9.19 -11.92
CA THR A 82 5.96 -8.54 -12.95
C THR A 82 6.07 -9.31 -14.28
N LYS A 83 5.78 -10.62 -14.30
CA LYS A 83 5.86 -11.44 -15.51
C LYS A 83 4.55 -11.50 -16.31
N TYR A 84 3.44 -11.06 -15.73
CA TYR A 84 2.11 -11.23 -16.33
C TYR A 84 1.74 -10.06 -17.25
N ARG A 85 0.90 -10.35 -18.25
CA ARG A 85 0.43 -9.36 -19.23
C ARG A 85 -0.30 -8.18 -18.59
N TYR A 86 -1.06 -8.44 -17.53
CA TYR A 86 -1.86 -7.42 -16.85
C TYR A 86 -1.09 -6.62 -15.80
N PHE A 87 0.20 -6.89 -15.60
CA PHE A 87 1.03 -6.22 -14.60
C PHE A 87 0.91 -4.69 -14.67
N GLU A 88 0.95 -4.11 -15.88
CA GLU A 88 0.96 -2.66 -16.07
C GLU A 88 -0.34 -2.02 -15.59
N HIS A 89 -1.46 -2.71 -15.80
CA HIS A 89 -2.77 -2.27 -15.30
C HIS A 89 -2.83 -2.43 -13.77
N LEU A 90 -2.36 -3.55 -13.24
CA LEU A 90 -2.33 -3.81 -11.80
C LEU A 90 -1.40 -2.86 -11.05
N LEU A 91 -0.27 -2.48 -11.65
CA LEU A 91 0.67 -1.50 -11.12
C LEU A 91 -0.01 -0.14 -10.95
N PHE A 92 -0.99 0.20 -11.78
CA PHE A 92 -1.77 1.42 -11.61
C PHE A 92 -2.89 1.24 -10.58
N PHE A 93 -3.70 0.19 -10.72
CA PHE A 93 -4.91 0.02 -9.92
C PHE A 93 -4.66 -0.33 -8.45
N LEU A 94 -3.68 -1.22 -8.15
CA LEU A 94 -3.48 -1.71 -6.78
C LEU A 94 -2.93 -0.63 -5.84
N PRO A 95 -1.89 0.16 -6.21
CA PRO A 95 -1.44 1.27 -5.40
C PRO A 95 -2.50 2.37 -5.25
N LEU A 96 -3.26 2.66 -6.31
CA LEU A 96 -4.36 3.62 -6.25
C LEU A 96 -5.47 3.19 -5.29
N ALA A 97 -5.87 1.92 -5.32
CA ALA A 97 -6.84 1.35 -4.40
C ALA A 97 -6.34 1.45 -2.95
N TYR A 98 -5.08 1.11 -2.70
CA TYR A 98 -4.46 1.25 -1.38
C TYR A 98 -4.50 2.69 -0.86
N MET A 99 -4.07 3.66 -1.66
CA MET A 99 -4.12 5.07 -1.26
C MET A 99 -5.55 5.55 -1.00
N THR A 100 -6.51 5.12 -1.82
CA THR A 100 -7.92 5.51 -1.67
C THR A 100 -8.48 4.99 -0.35
N PHE A 101 -8.34 3.69 -0.07
CA PHE A 101 -8.83 3.11 1.17
C PHE A 101 -8.09 3.64 2.40
N PHE A 102 -6.78 3.88 2.28
CA PHE A 102 -6.00 4.49 3.34
C PHE A 102 -6.45 5.92 3.63
N ALA A 103 -6.69 6.74 2.62
CA ALA A 103 -7.19 8.10 2.79
C ALA A 103 -8.59 8.15 3.40
N LEU A 104 -9.45 7.18 3.08
CA LEU A 104 -10.77 7.05 3.68
C LEU A 104 -10.72 6.59 5.15
N LEU A 105 -9.72 5.78 5.51
CA LEU A 105 -9.52 5.28 6.88
C LEU A 105 -8.81 6.31 7.78
N MET A 106 -7.76 6.96 7.26
CA MET A 106 -6.88 7.87 8.01
C MET A 106 -6.55 9.13 7.18
N PRO A 107 -7.51 10.03 6.93
CA PRO A 107 -7.31 11.20 6.08
C PRO A 107 -6.17 12.12 6.56
N VAL A 108 -5.96 12.21 7.88
CA VAL A 108 -4.88 13.03 8.48
C VAL A 108 -3.49 12.45 8.20
N ALA A 109 -3.40 11.13 8.00
CA ALA A 109 -2.14 10.42 7.76
C ALA A 109 -1.78 10.31 6.28
N VAL A 110 -2.58 10.87 5.36
CA VAL A 110 -2.35 10.78 3.90
C VAL A 110 -0.99 11.36 3.49
N LEU A 111 -0.46 12.32 4.23
CA LEU A 111 0.89 12.87 4.00
C LEU A 111 1.99 11.80 4.14
N LEU A 112 1.78 10.76 4.93
CA LEU A 112 2.71 9.63 5.05
C LEU A 112 2.78 8.77 3.77
N LEU A 113 1.83 8.93 2.85
CA LEU A 113 1.85 8.25 1.55
C LEU A 113 2.77 8.93 0.54
N ILE A 114 3.36 10.11 0.82
CA ILE A 114 4.23 10.81 -0.13
C ILE A 114 5.42 9.93 -0.59
N PRO A 115 6.19 9.28 0.30
CA PRO A 115 7.25 8.37 -0.13
C PRO A 115 6.73 7.22 -0.99
N PHE A 116 5.55 6.68 -0.64
CA PHE A 116 4.90 5.61 -1.41
C PHE A 116 4.54 6.09 -2.82
N MET A 117 3.94 7.27 -2.96
CA MET A 117 3.59 7.88 -4.25
C MET A 117 4.82 8.13 -5.13
N LEU A 118 5.92 8.59 -4.55
CA LEU A 118 7.16 8.81 -5.30
C LEU A 118 7.71 7.50 -5.87
N THR A 119 7.77 6.43 -5.06
CA THR A 119 8.24 5.12 -5.53
C THR A 119 7.30 4.51 -6.56
N TRP A 120 5.99 4.70 -6.41
CA TRP A 120 5.00 4.30 -7.39
C TRP A 120 5.16 5.04 -8.73
N ALA A 121 5.39 6.35 -8.71
CA ALA A 121 5.64 7.15 -9.90
C ALA A 121 6.89 6.70 -10.66
N VAL A 122 7.97 6.34 -9.94
CA VAL A 122 9.18 5.75 -10.53
C VAL A 122 8.85 4.42 -11.22
N ALA A 123 8.08 3.54 -10.57
CA ALA A 123 7.68 2.26 -11.17
C ALA A 123 6.86 2.47 -12.46
N ILE A 124 5.91 3.40 -12.46
CA ILE A 124 5.15 3.78 -13.68
C ILE A 124 6.09 4.31 -14.77
N GLY A 125 7.04 5.18 -14.41
CA GLY A 125 8.02 5.74 -15.35
C GLY A 125 8.86 4.67 -16.04
N ILE A 126 9.30 3.65 -15.30
CA ILE A 126 10.05 2.51 -15.87
C ILE A 126 9.20 1.76 -16.90
N VAL A 127 7.92 1.51 -16.62
CA VAL A 127 7.00 0.89 -17.60
C VAL A 127 6.85 1.78 -18.84
N ALA A 128 6.61 3.07 -18.64
CA ALA A 128 6.36 4.01 -19.74
C ALA A 128 7.56 4.15 -20.71
N ILE A 129 8.79 4.13 -20.18
CA ILE A 129 10.02 4.16 -21.01
C ILE A 129 10.14 2.88 -21.83
N LYS A 130 9.78 1.72 -21.27
CA LYS A 130 9.91 0.43 -21.95
C LYS A 130 8.89 0.20 -23.08
N VAL A 131 7.75 0.88 -23.03
CA VAL A 131 6.71 0.77 -24.07
C VAL A 131 7.06 1.58 -25.32
N LYS A 132 8.03 2.50 -25.23
CA LYS A 132 8.59 3.24 -26.38
C LYS A 132 9.73 2.47 -27.02
#